data_AF-A0A7V4IW41-F1
#
_entry.id   AF-A0A7V4IW41-F1
#
_cell.length_a   1.000
_cell.length_b   1.000
_cell.length_c   1.000
_cell.angle_alpha   90.00
_cell.angle_beta   90.00
_cell.angle_gamma   90.00
#
_symmetry.space_group_name_H-M   'P 1'
#
loop_
_entity.id
_entity.type
_entity.pdbx_description
1 polymer ?
#
loop_
_entity_poly.entity_id
_entity_poly.type
_entity_poly.pdbx_seq_one_letter_code
_entity_poly.pdbx_strand_id
1 'polypeptide(L)'
;MRDRPWLERRLAALRARYFADVRPEQEIDISFGKRALRRLGCLGEREGKTIIRVNGLLALEEVPDFVVDGVLVHELAHFAHGYGAGGTRKYKHAHRGGVVMAELWKRGCAHLESRADEWLGANWRATYALHTEDLAAGRERRREAARDAWSRFHADVACRSLPDVERQMAQDCRLLGWTARPPRVEWLDASVRHKGITYINRSTGAIRLHGLLAHPDCPIYVVRFGWCYWLAGGAAGRPWPEIVRNLERAGLEDLASRTAQWVSTRWTAFRRRHHPLN
;
A
#
# COMPACT_ATOMS: atom_id res chain seq x y z
N MET A 1 -20.09 -0.64 23.89
CA MET A 1 -18.91 -0.25 23.08
C MET A 1 -18.54 1.17 23.47
N ARG A 2 -17.26 1.44 23.72
CA ARG A 2 -16.78 2.78 24.04
C ARG A 2 -16.98 3.72 22.86
N ASP A 3 -17.30 4.97 23.15
CA ASP A 3 -17.58 5.99 22.15
C ASP A 3 -16.52 7.10 22.17
N ARG A 4 -16.68 8.06 21.25
CA ARG A 4 -15.82 9.23 21.15
C ARG A 4 -15.80 10.06 22.46
N PRO A 5 -16.95 10.40 23.08
CA PRO A 5 -16.96 11.09 24.38
C PRO A 5 -16.16 10.37 25.48
N TRP A 6 -16.23 9.04 25.57
CA TRP A 6 -15.41 8.28 26.51
C TRP A 6 -13.91 8.46 26.23
N LEU A 7 -13.52 8.40 24.95
CA LEU A 7 -12.13 8.51 24.52
C LEU A 7 -11.57 9.92 24.77
N GLU A 8 -12.37 10.96 24.52
CA GLU A 8 -12.04 12.36 24.83
C GLU A 8 -11.81 12.56 26.33
N ARG A 9 -12.67 12.01 27.19
CA ARG A 9 -12.48 12.05 28.65
C ARG A 9 -11.20 11.35 29.09
N ARG A 10 -10.87 10.18 28.51
CA ARG A 10 -9.61 9.48 28.82
C ARG A 10 -8.38 10.27 28.40
N LEU A 11 -8.39 10.82 27.17
CA LEU A 11 -7.30 11.67 26.70
C LEU A 11 -7.11 12.89 27.61
N ALA A 12 -8.20 13.57 27.98
CA ALA A 12 -8.15 14.73 28.86
C ALA A 12 -7.55 14.37 30.24
N ALA A 13 -7.98 13.26 30.84
CA ALA A 13 -7.47 12.79 32.13
C ALA A 13 -5.96 12.44 32.08
N LEU A 14 -5.52 11.69 31.07
CA LEU A 14 -4.11 11.32 30.91
C LEU A 14 -3.24 12.54 30.63
N ARG A 15 -3.73 13.46 29.82
CA ARG A 15 -3.02 14.70 29.52
C ARG A 15 -2.91 15.59 30.75
N ALA A 16 -3.98 15.79 31.51
CA ALA A 16 -3.94 16.56 32.76
C ALA A 16 -2.99 15.94 33.80
N ARG A 17 -2.87 14.61 33.82
CA ARG A 17 -2.02 13.90 34.78
C ARG A 17 -0.53 13.87 34.39
N TYR A 18 -0.22 13.59 33.13
CA TYR A 18 1.16 13.27 32.69
C TYR A 18 1.75 14.28 31.70
N PHE A 19 0.92 15.14 31.10
CA PHE A 19 1.29 16.07 30.03
C PHE A 19 0.73 17.48 30.24
N ALA A 20 0.53 17.90 31.50
CA ALA A 20 -0.01 19.22 31.82
C ALA A 20 0.92 20.38 31.40
N ASP A 21 2.23 20.12 31.33
CA ASP A 21 3.25 21.03 30.84
C ASP A 21 3.20 21.24 29.32
N VAL A 22 2.61 20.30 28.58
CA VAL A 22 2.54 20.35 27.12
C VAL A 22 1.36 21.22 26.70
N ARG A 23 1.68 22.49 26.40
CA ARG A 23 0.72 23.45 25.84
C ARG A 23 0.32 22.98 24.43
N PRO A 24 -0.97 22.93 24.11
CA PRO A 24 -1.40 22.53 22.79
C PRO A 24 -1.19 23.72 21.86
N GLU A 25 -0.33 23.59 20.85
CA GLU A 25 -0.25 24.58 19.76
C GLU A 25 -1.49 24.50 18.85
N GLN A 26 -2.14 23.33 18.83
CA GLN A 26 -3.32 23.03 18.02
C GLN A 26 -4.36 22.24 18.83
N GLU A 27 -5.63 22.34 18.43
CA GLU A 27 -6.70 21.48 18.94
C GLU A 27 -6.40 20.01 18.58
N ILE A 28 -6.63 19.10 19.52
CA ILE A 28 -6.49 17.66 19.31
C ILE A 28 -7.88 17.08 19.04
N ASP A 29 -8.10 16.61 17.81
CA ASP A 29 -9.27 15.80 17.45
C ASP A 29 -8.93 14.31 17.63
N ILE A 30 -9.72 13.61 18.44
CA ILE A 30 -9.51 12.19 18.75
C ILE A 30 -10.72 11.34 18.37
N SER A 31 -10.45 10.17 17.77
CA SER A 31 -11.50 9.23 17.38
C SER A 31 -11.00 7.78 17.31
N PHE A 32 -11.95 6.84 17.39
CA PHE A 32 -11.69 5.47 16.97
C PHE A 32 -11.65 5.39 15.44
N GLY A 33 -10.60 4.74 14.93
CA GLY A 33 -10.32 4.56 13.50
C GLY A 33 -10.68 3.16 13.01
N LYS A 34 -9.95 2.72 11.97
CA LYS A 34 -10.16 1.39 11.37
C LYS A 34 -9.68 0.28 12.31
N ARG A 35 -10.36 -0.87 12.26
CA ARG A 35 -9.89 -2.12 12.86
C ARG A 35 -8.69 -2.64 12.07
N ALA A 36 -7.50 -2.64 12.68
CA ALA A 36 -6.24 -3.01 12.03
C ALA A 36 -5.40 -3.95 12.91
N LEU A 37 -4.67 -4.89 12.32
CA LEU A 37 -3.85 -5.81 13.09
C LEU A 37 -2.55 -5.16 13.62
N ARG A 38 -1.94 -4.27 12.83
CA ARG A 38 -0.56 -3.78 13.06
C ARG A 38 -0.46 -2.34 13.54
N ARG A 39 -1.57 -1.63 13.72
CA ARG A 39 -1.57 -0.20 14.09
C ARG A 39 -2.58 0.02 15.18
N LEU A 40 -2.10 0.35 16.38
CA LEU A 40 -2.92 0.54 17.58
C LEU A 40 -3.32 2.00 17.78
N GLY A 41 -2.42 2.92 17.45
CA GLY A 41 -2.65 4.35 17.38
C GLY A 41 -1.97 4.95 16.15
N CYS A 42 -2.36 6.16 15.81
CA CYS A 42 -1.50 7.05 15.03
C CYS A 42 -1.84 8.51 15.30
N LEU A 43 -0.79 9.33 15.25
CA LEU A 43 -0.87 10.77 15.29
C LEU A 43 -0.55 11.38 13.91
N GLY A 44 -1.27 12.45 13.56
CA GLY A 44 -1.02 13.22 12.34
C GLY A 44 -1.59 14.62 12.43
N GLU A 45 -1.53 15.36 11.32
CA GLU A 45 -2.08 16.70 11.19
C GLU A 45 -3.10 16.73 10.05
N ARG A 46 -4.22 17.43 10.25
CA ARG A 46 -5.20 17.67 9.21
C ARG A 46 -5.92 18.98 9.47
N GLU A 47 -5.98 19.85 8.45
CA GLU A 47 -6.78 21.09 8.49
C GLU A 47 -6.46 21.96 9.73
N GLY A 48 -5.18 22.04 10.11
CA GLY A 48 -4.72 22.82 11.27
C GLY A 48 -5.00 22.20 12.64
N LYS A 49 -5.48 20.95 12.70
CA LYS A 49 -5.69 20.18 13.93
C LYS A 49 -4.73 19.00 14.02
N THR A 50 -4.31 18.69 15.24
CA THR A 50 -3.66 17.40 15.53
C THR A 50 -4.73 16.31 15.58
N ILE A 51 -4.54 15.24 14.81
CA ILE A 51 -5.46 14.11 14.77
C ILE A 51 -4.83 12.92 15.47
N ILE A 52 -5.48 12.41 16.53
CA ILE A 52 -5.15 11.14 17.15
C ILE A 52 -6.22 10.12 16.73
N ARG A 53 -5.80 9.02 16.10
CA ARG A 53 -6.69 7.88 15.81
C ARG A 53 -6.28 6.66 16.58
N VAL A 54 -7.19 6.14 17.39
CA VAL A 54 -7.04 4.90 18.14
C VAL A 54 -7.67 3.77 17.35
N ASN A 55 -7.10 2.57 17.35
CA ASN A 55 -7.66 1.43 16.61
C ASN A 55 -9.10 1.14 17.05
N GLY A 56 -9.99 0.92 16.08
CA GLY A 56 -11.41 0.71 16.35
C GLY A 56 -11.74 -0.50 17.23
N LEU A 57 -10.87 -1.52 17.28
CA LEU A 57 -11.05 -2.66 18.18
C LEU A 57 -10.84 -2.29 19.66
N LEU A 58 -10.12 -1.21 19.95
CA LEU A 58 -9.91 -0.76 21.33
C LEU A 58 -11.19 -0.11 21.93
N ALA A 59 -12.23 0.09 21.12
CA ALA A 59 -13.55 0.49 21.58
C ALA A 59 -14.35 -0.67 22.22
N LEU A 60 -13.90 -1.92 22.04
CA LEU A 60 -14.55 -3.09 22.62
C LEU A 60 -14.30 -3.14 24.14
N GLU A 61 -15.36 -3.36 24.92
CA GLU A 61 -15.29 -3.34 26.39
C GLU A 61 -14.42 -4.45 26.97
N GLU A 62 -14.27 -5.58 26.26
CA GLU A 62 -13.36 -6.68 26.61
C GLU A 62 -11.88 -6.28 26.58
N VAL A 63 -11.51 -5.24 25.82
CA VAL A 63 -10.16 -4.68 25.82
C VAL A 63 -10.01 -3.85 27.10
N PRO A 64 -9.06 -4.13 27.99
CA PRO A 64 -8.94 -3.37 29.24
C PRO A 64 -8.60 -1.89 28.99
N ASP A 65 -9.11 -1.00 29.86
CA ASP A 65 -8.87 0.45 29.77
C ASP A 65 -7.39 0.81 29.73
N PHE A 66 -6.54 0.10 30.49
CA PHE A 66 -5.09 0.38 30.53
C PHE A 66 -4.40 0.14 29.18
N VAL A 67 -4.96 -0.71 28.32
CA VAL A 67 -4.43 -0.91 26.95
C VAL A 67 -4.69 0.33 26.12
N VAL A 68 -5.88 0.90 26.24
CA VAL A 68 -6.23 2.17 25.58
C VAL A 68 -5.35 3.29 26.13
N ASP A 69 -5.15 3.36 27.44
CA ASP A 69 -4.28 4.35 28.05
C ASP A 69 -2.84 4.25 27.56
N GLY A 70 -2.28 3.05 27.47
CA GLY A 70 -0.93 2.80 26.94
C GLY A 70 -0.77 3.37 25.53
N VAL A 71 -1.75 3.13 24.66
CA VAL A 71 -1.77 3.71 23.31
C VAL A 71 -1.89 5.24 23.36
N LEU A 72 -2.77 5.79 24.22
CA LEU A 72 -2.95 7.23 24.33
C LEU A 72 -1.70 7.95 24.84
N VAL A 73 -1.03 7.43 25.87
CA VAL A 73 0.20 8.06 26.38
C VAL A 73 1.34 7.97 25.36
N HIS A 74 1.40 6.89 24.58
CA HIS A 74 2.34 6.74 23.47
C HIS A 74 2.14 7.83 22.41
N GLU A 75 0.90 8.05 21.96
CA GLU A 75 0.59 9.11 20.99
C GLU A 75 0.80 10.52 21.59
N LEU A 76 0.52 10.72 22.89
CA LEU A 76 0.82 11.98 23.59
C LEU A 76 2.32 12.24 23.72
N ALA A 77 3.16 11.21 23.85
CA ALA A 77 4.61 11.36 23.82
C ALA A 77 5.08 11.85 22.45
N HIS A 78 4.50 11.33 21.35
CA HIS A 78 4.73 11.88 20.02
C HIS A 78 4.30 13.34 19.91
N PHE A 79 3.12 13.68 20.42
CA PHE A 79 2.64 15.05 20.45
C PHE A 79 3.60 15.98 21.19
N ALA A 80 4.07 15.57 22.38
CA ALA A 80 5.04 16.33 23.18
C ALA A 80 6.39 16.55 22.49
N HIS A 81 6.73 15.72 21.50
CA HIS A 81 7.93 15.88 20.67
C HIS A 81 7.71 16.75 19.42
N GLY A 82 6.51 17.32 19.27
CA GLY A 82 6.13 18.17 18.14
C GLY A 82 5.68 17.41 16.90
N TYR A 83 5.39 16.11 17.00
CA TYR A 83 4.78 15.39 15.88
C TYR A 83 3.30 15.82 15.74
N GLY A 84 2.86 16.02 14.49
CA GLY A 84 1.47 16.34 14.10
C GLY A 84 0.87 17.63 14.67
N ALA A 85 1.70 18.53 15.21
CA ALA A 85 1.29 19.82 15.77
C ALA A 85 1.69 21.02 14.87
N GLY A 86 2.17 20.81 13.65
CA GLY A 86 2.71 21.86 12.76
C GLY A 86 4.01 22.55 13.23
N GLY A 87 4.38 22.42 14.52
CA GLY A 87 5.55 23.04 15.13
C GLY A 87 6.90 22.34 14.90
N THR A 88 7.94 22.84 15.57
CA THR A 88 9.31 22.34 15.44
C THR A 88 9.46 21.00 16.16
N ARG A 89 9.80 19.95 15.41
CA ARG A 89 10.03 18.60 15.98
C ARG A 89 11.30 18.58 16.81
N LYS A 90 11.20 18.08 18.05
CA LYS A 90 12.36 17.85 18.93
C LYS A 90 13.32 16.79 18.38
N TYR A 91 12.78 15.81 17.65
CA TYR A 91 13.55 14.72 17.05
C TYR A 91 13.21 14.55 15.57
N LYS A 92 14.21 14.18 14.75
CA LYS A 92 14.00 13.84 13.33
C LYS A 92 13.15 12.57 13.15
N HIS A 93 13.28 11.60 14.06
CA HIS A 93 12.63 10.29 13.97
C HIS A 93 11.94 9.93 15.28
N ALA A 94 10.66 9.55 15.20
CA ALA A 94 9.76 9.46 16.33
C ALA A 94 10.06 8.33 17.33
N HIS A 95 10.78 7.29 16.92
CA HIS A 95 11.12 6.15 17.79
C HIS A 95 12.61 5.86 17.87
N ARG A 96 13.45 6.62 17.15
CA ARG A 96 14.88 6.31 17.08
C ARG A 96 15.52 6.55 18.44
N GLY A 97 16.20 5.54 18.98
CA GLY A 97 16.87 5.62 20.28
C GLY A 97 15.93 5.55 21.47
N GLY A 98 14.70 5.05 21.31
CA GLY A 98 13.76 4.86 22.43
C GLY A 98 13.23 6.17 23.01
N VAL A 99 13.24 7.26 22.24
CA VAL A 99 12.85 8.60 22.71
C VAL A 99 11.43 8.66 23.30
N VAL A 100 10.48 7.91 22.75
CA VAL A 100 9.11 7.80 23.29
C VAL A 100 9.13 7.15 24.66
N MET A 101 9.76 5.98 24.77
CA MET A 101 9.87 5.26 26.04
C MET A 101 10.57 6.12 27.10
N ALA A 102 11.64 6.82 26.73
CA ALA A 102 12.33 7.75 27.63
C ALA A 102 11.41 8.91 28.09
N GLU A 103 10.57 9.45 27.20
CA GLU A 103 9.56 10.47 27.55
C GLU A 103 8.53 9.91 28.53
N LEU A 104 8.06 8.68 28.32
CA LEU A 104 7.09 8.03 29.18
C LEU A 104 7.67 7.70 30.56
N TRP A 105 8.93 7.29 30.63
CA TRP A 105 9.66 7.12 31.90
C TRP A 105 9.79 8.44 32.65
N LYS A 106 10.25 9.49 31.97
CA LYS A 106 10.38 10.84 32.53
C LYS A 106 9.04 11.34 33.12
N ARG A 107 7.92 11.00 32.48
CA ARG A 107 6.57 11.40 32.90
C ARG A 107 5.91 10.44 33.90
N GLY A 108 6.56 9.34 34.27
CA GLY A 108 6.04 8.37 35.22
C GLY A 108 4.89 7.49 34.68
N CYS A 109 4.69 7.44 33.37
CA CYS A 109 3.61 6.68 32.73
C CYS A 109 4.09 5.48 31.90
N ALA A 110 5.38 5.14 31.89
CA ALA A 110 5.94 3.97 31.20
C ALA A 110 5.28 2.63 31.60
N HIS A 111 4.77 2.53 32.83
CA HIS A 111 4.04 1.35 33.31
C HIS A 111 2.74 1.09 32.54
N LEU A 112 2.09 2.13 31.98
CA LEU A 112 0.88 1.97 31.17
C LEU A 112 1.20 1.32 29.82
N GLU A 113 2.26 1.76 29.16
CA GLU A 113 2.75 1.17 27.91
C GLU A 113 3.20 -0.28 28.13
N SER A 114 3.97 -0.55 29.19
CA SER A 114 4.46 -1.89 29.49
C SER A 114 3.31 -2.89 29.73
N ARG A 115 2.29 -2.49 30.51
CA ARG A 115 1.10 -3.32 30.74
C ARG A 115 0.28 -3.51 29.47
N ALA A 116 0.14 -2.46 28.66
CA ALA A 116 -0.55 -2.56 27.39
C ALA A 116 0.15 -3.56 26.46
N ASP A 117 1.48 -3.47 26.32
CA ASP A 117 2.30 -4.36 25.49
C ASP A 117 2.19 -5.82 25.93
N GLU A 118 2.21 -6.09 27.24
CA GLU A 118 2.00 -7.43 27.80
C GLU A 118 0.64 -8.00 27.38
N TRP A 119 -0.43 -7.23 27.58
CA TRP A 119 -1.78 -7.66 27.20
C TRP A 119 -1.89 -7.86 25.68
N LEU A 120 -1.34 -6.94 24.88
CA LEU A 120 -1.37 -7.00 23.43
C LEU A 120 -0.60 -8.23 22.92
N GLY A 121 0.56 -8.54 23.50
CA GLY A 121 1.36 -9.71 23.17
C GLY A 121 0.59 -11.01 23.38
N ALA A 122 -0.17 -11.11 24.46
CA ALA A 122 -0.94 -12.30 24.80
C ALA A 122 -2.28 -12.40 24.05
N ASN A 123 -3.00 -11.30 23.83
CA ASN A 123 -4.42 -11.34 23.46
C ASN A 123 -4.73 -10.79 22.05
N TRP A 124 -3.90 -9.87 21.52
CA TRP A 124 -4.31 -9.02 20.40
C TRP A 124 -4.64 -9.77 19.11
N ARG A 125 -3.89 -10.83 18.79
CA ARG A 125 -4.15 -11.63 17.58
C ARG A 125 -5.49 -12.36 17.66
N ALA A 126 -5.83 -12.90 18.83
CA ALA A 126 -7.10 -13.59 19.06
C ALA A 126 -8.27 -12.61 19.00
N THR A 127 -8.16 -11.47 19.71
CA THR A 127 -9.14 -10.38 19.64
C THR A 127 -9.35 -9.89 18.20
N TYR A 128 -8.26 -9.68 17.44
CA TYR A 128 -8.35 -9.28 16.04
C TYR A 128 -9.08 -10.32 15.19
N ALA A 129 -8.75 -11.60 15.34
CA ALA A 129 -9.39 -12.67 14.57
C ALA A 129 -10.90 -12.73 14.84
N LEU A 130 -11.28 -12.74 16.12
CA LEU A 130 -12.67 -12.82 16.57
C LEU A 130 -13.53 -11.67 16.03
N HIS A 131 -12.99 -10.45 16.03
CA HIS A 131 -13.76 -9.23 15.72
C HIS A 131 -13.51 -8.69 14.31
N THR A 132 -12.92 -9.47 13.40
CA THR A 132 -12.68 -9.02 12.01
C THR A 132 -12.98 -10.06 10.93
N GLU A 133 -13.77 -11.09 11.26
CA GLU A 133 -14.26 -12.06 10.27
C GLU A 133 -15.03 -11.37 9.12
N ASP A 134 -15.85 -10.37 9.44
CA ASP A 134 -16.56 -9.55 8.48
C ASP A 134 -15.61 -8.79 7.53
N LEU A 135 -14.42 -8.37 8.01
CA LEU A 135 -13.40 -7.76 7.17
C LEU A 135 -12.73 -8.78 6.25
N ALA A 136 -12.56 -10.02 6.70
CA ALA A 136 -12.06 -11.10 5.87
C ALA A 136 -13.07 -11.44 4.76
N ALA A 137 -14.33 -11.63 5.12
CA ALA A 137 -15.42 -11.85 4.17
C ALA A 137 -15.55 -10.68 3.19
N GLY A 138 -15.47 -9.43 3.67
CA GLY A 138 -15.50 -8.23 2.83
C GLY A 138 -14.24 -8.05 1.95
N ARG A 139 -13.09 -8.62 2.32
CA ARG A 139 -11.92 -8.70 1.43
C ARG A 139 -12.14 -9.73 0.33
N GLU A 140 -12.70 -10.90 0.66
CA GLU A 140 -12.95 -11.92 -0.34
C GLU A 140 -14.01 -11.50 -1.35
N ARG A 141 -15.14 -10.94 -0.90
CA ARG A 141 -16.15 -10.36 -1.80
C ARG A 141 -15.57 -9.32 -2.76
N ARG A 142 -14.66 -8.47 -2.29
CA ARG A 142 -13.98 -7.49 -3.16
C ARG A 142 -13.00 -8.12 -4.13
N ARG A 143 -12.34 -9.22 -3.75
CA ARG A 143 -11.46 -9.97 -4.65
C ARG A 143 -12.27 -10.67 -5.73
N GLU A 144 -13.37 -11.29 -5.35
CA GLU A 144 -14.31 -11.92 -6.28
C GLU A 144 -14.89 -10.91 -7.26
N ALA A 145 -15.46 -9.80 -6.76
CA ALA A 145 -15.96 -8.73 -7.62
C ALA A 145 -14.87 -8.16 -8.55
N ALA A 146 -13.62 -8.08 -8.08
CA ALA A 146 -12.51 -7.65 -8.92
C ALA A 146 -12.14 -8.69 -9.99
N ARG A 147 -12.12 -9.99 -9.64
CA ARG A 147 -11.92 -11.09 -10.61
C ARG A 147 -13.02 -11.06 -11.68
N ASP A 148 -14.28 -10.88 -11.29
CA ASP A 148 -15.41 -10.84 -12.22
C ASP A 148 -15.34 -9.62 -13.15
N ALA A 149 -14.96 -8.46 -12.61
CA ALA A 149 -14.77 -7.24 -13.40
C ALA A 149 -13.65 -7.41 -14.43
N TRP A 150 -12.51 -8.00 -14.04
CA TRP A 150 -11.42 -8.30 -14.96
C TRP A 150 -11.78 -9.38 -15.97
N SER A 151 -12.48 -10.43 -15.56
CA SER A 151 -12.94 -11.49 -16.47
C SER A 151 -13.86 -10.93 -17.54
N ARG A 152 -14.80 -10.05 -17.18
CA ARG A 152 -15.66 -9.37 -18.16
C ARG A 152 -14.87 -8.45 -19.08
N PHE A 153 -13.90 -7.71 -18.54
CA PHE A 153 -13.03 -6.85 -19.33
C PHE A 153 -12.23 -7.62 -20.38
N HIS A 154 -11.63 -8.75 -20.01
CA HIS A 154 -10.85 -9.58 -20.94
C HIS A 154 -11.71 -10.39 -21.92
N ALA A 155 -12.98 -10.64 -21.58
CA ALA A 155 -13.94 -11.32 -22.45
C ALA A 155 -14.54 -10.39 -23.52
N ASP A 156 -14.33 -9.07 -23.42
CA ASP A 156 -14.76 -8.14 -24.45
C ASP A 156 -14.01 -8.43 -25.76
N VAL A 157 -14.77 -8.64 -26.85
CA VAL A 157 -14.23 -8.97 -28.18
C VAL A 157 -13.31 -7.89 -28.74
N ALA A 158 -13.45 -6.64 -28.28
CA ALA A 158 -12.59 -5.54 -28.67
C ALA A 158 -11.22 -5.60 -27.97
N CYS A 159 -11.12 -6.32 -26.84
CA CYS A 159 -9.85 -6.51 -26.14
C CYS A 159 -8.97 -7.55 -26.84
N ARG A 160 -7.66 -7.33 -26.77
CA ARG A 160 -6.66 -8.27 -27.27
C ARG A 160 -6.72 -9.57 -26.48
N SER A 161 -6.79 -10.69 -27.18
CA SER A 161 -6.75 -11.99 -26.53
C SER A 161 -5.31 -12.36 -26.14
N LEU A 162 -5.16 -13.17 -25.09
CA LEU A 162 -3.85 -13.69 -24.68
C LEU A 162 -3.20 -14.53 -25.80
N PRO A 163 -3.92 -15.38 -26.56
CA PRO A 163 -3.35 -16.07 -27.72
C PRO A 163 -2.79 -15.13 -28.79
N ASP A 164 -3.40 -13.97 -29.03
CA ASP A 164 -2.86 -13.00 -30.01
C ASP A 164 -1.56 -12.38 -29.53
N VAL A 165 -1.51 -12.06 -28.24
CA VAL A 165 -0.31 -11.57 -27.56
C VAL A 165 0.80 -12.62 -27.61
N GLU A 166 0.50 -13.90 -27.34
CA GLU A 166 1.45 -15.00 -27.43
C GLU A 166 2.01 -15.18 -28.84
N ARG A 167 1.17 -15.08 -29.87
CA ARG A 167 1.61 -15.16 -31.27
C ARG A 167 2.58 -14.03 -31.64
N GLN A 168 2.29 -12.81 -31.20
CA GLN A 168 3.20 -11.66 -31.43
C GLN A 168 4.49 -11.80 -30.64
N MET A 169 4.42 -12.21 -29.38
CA MET A 169 5.60 -12.48 -28.56
C MET A 169 6.49 -13.56 -29.18
N ALA A 170 5.92 -14.61 -29.76
CA ALA A 170 6.67 -15.64 -30.46
C ALA A 170 7.41 -15.10 -31.70
N GLN A 171 6.82 -14.12 -32.41
CA GLN A 171 7.51 -13.42 -33.49
C GLN A 171 8.69 -12.58 -32.95
N ASP A 172 8.46 -11.82 -31.88
CA ASP A 172 9.48 -10.99 -31.25
C ASP A 172 10.62 -11.83 -30.64
N CYS A 173 10.33 -13.02 -30.12
CA CYS A 173 11.35 -13.97 -29.67
C CYS A 173 12.32 -14.32 -30.82
N ARG A 174 11.82 -14.55 -32.04
CA ARG A 174 12.67 -14.85 -33.20
C ARG A 174 13.53 -13.64 -33.58
N LEU A 175 12.96 -12.43 -33.56
CA LEU A 175 13.70 -11.20 -33.85
C LEU A 175 14.83 -10.96 -32.84
N LEU A 176 14.59 -11.26 -31.56
CA LEU A 176 15.56 -11.11 -30.47
C LEU A 176 16.56 -12.28 -30.38
N GLY A 177 16.53 -13.24 -31.31
CA GLY A 177 17.41 -14.41 -31.29
C GLY A 177 17.16 -15.34 -30.10
N TRP A 178 15.95 -15.32 -29.53
CA TRP A 178 15.57 -16.17 -28.41
C TRP A 178 15.32 -17.61 -28.90
N THR A 179 16.27 -18.51 -28.59
CA THR A 179 16.25 -19.90 -29.06
C THR A 179 15.54 -20.87 -28.10
N ALA A 180 15.33 -20.47 -26.85
CA ALA A 180 14.58 -21.27 -25.88
C ALA A 180 13.07 -21.19 -26.11
N ARG A 181 12.30 -22.06 -25.46
CA ARG A 181 10.84 -21.93 -25.42
C ARG A 181 10.48 -20.52 -24.92
N PRO A 182 9.57 -19.79 -25.60
CA PRO A 182 9.12 -18.48 -25.13
C PRO A 182 8.57 -18.58 -23.70
N PRO A 183 8.83 -17.58 -22.84
CA PRO A 183 8.21 -17.53 -21.53
C PRO A 183 6.69 -17.47 -21.68
N ARG A 184 5.95 -17.93 -20.67
CA ARG A 184 4.49 -17.72 -20.64
C ARG A 184 4.20 -16.24 -20.46
N VAL A 185 3.12 -15.77 -21.06
CA VAL A 185 2.59 -14.43 -20.84
C VAL A 185 1.23 -14.53 -20.16
N GLU A 186 0.96 -13.64 -19.20
CA GLU A 186 -0.29 -13.64 -18.43
C GLU A 186 -0.80 -12.19 -18.30
N TRP A 187 -2.12 -12.03 -18.24
CA TRP A 187 -2.70 -10.77 -17.76
C TRP A 187 -2.53 -10.63 -16.26
N LEU A 188 -2.13 -9.45 -15.82
CA LEU A 188 -2.13 -9.02 -14.43
C LEU A 188 -3.41 -8.23 -14.16
N ASP A 189 -4.32 -8.86 -13.43
CA ASP A 189 -5.53 -8.25 -12.91
C ASP A 189 -5.19 -7.25 -11.79
N ALA A 190 -4.74 -6.09 -12.24
CA ALA A 190 -4.09 -5.11 -11.38
C ALA A 190 -5.12 -4.39 -10.50
N SER A 191 -4.68 -3.92 -9.33
CA SER A 191 -5.47 -2.97 -8.55
C SER A 191 -5.38 -1.57 -9.15
N VAL A 192 -6.36 -0.71 -8.83
CA VAL A 192 -6.36 0.73 -9.21
C VAL A 192 -5.09 1.47 -8.75
N ARG A 193 -4.29 0.90 -7.85
CA ARG A 193 -3.02 1.50 -7.40
C ARG A 193 -1.79 1.03 -8.18
N HIS A 194 -1.87 -0.09 -8.90
CA HIS A 194 -0.72 -0.68 -9.60
C HIS A 194 -0.33 0.17 -10.81
N LYS A 195 0.88 0.73 -10.83
CA LYS A 195 1.35 1.64 -11.89
C LYS A 195 2.19 1.00 -12.98
N GLY A 196 2.83 -0.13 -12.69
CA GLY A 196 3.68 -0.83 -13.66
C GLY A 196 2.88 -1.37 -14.83
N ILE A 197 3.44 -1.34 -16.02
CA ILE A 197 2.81 -1.92 -17.23
C ILE A 197 3.17 -3.41 -17.41
N THR A 198 4.27 -3.87 -16.81
CA THR A 198 4.76 -5.25 -16.92
C THR A 198 5.55 -5.66 -15.67
N TYR A 199 5.63 -6.97 -15.39
CA TYR A 199 6.40 -7.59 -14.31
C TYR A 199 6.78 -9.04 -14.68
N ILE A 200 7.92 -9.54 -14.21
CA ILE A 200 8.26 -10.96 -14.34
C ILE A 200 7.97 -11.73 -13.04
N ASN A 201 7.10 -12.74 -13.11
CA ASN A 201 6.89 -13.65 -11.99
C ASN A 201 8.11 -14.57 -11.84
N ARG A 202 8.93 -14.31 -10.82
CA ARG A 202 10.18 -15.05 -10.61
C ARG A 202 9.97 -16.53 -10.28
N SER A 203 8.83 -16.92 -9.70
CA SER A 203 8.59 -18.33 -9.38
C SER A 203 8.17 -19.16 -10.59
N THR A 204 7.47 -18.56 -11.54
CA THR A 204 6.97 -19.25 -12.75
C THR A 204 7.73 -18.91 -14.02
N GLY A 205 8.55 -17.86 -13.99
CA GLY A 205 9.19 -17.27 -15.18
C GLY A 205 8.21 -16.54 -16.12
N ALA A 206 6.93 -16.40 -15.74
CA ALA A 206 5.92 -15.80 -16.60
C ALA A 206 6.06 -14.27 -16.65
N ILE A 207 5.93 -13.71 -17.86
CA ILE A 207 5.81 -12.26 -18.07
C ILE A 207 4.36 -11.88 -17.82
N ARG A 208 4.12 -10.98 -16.87
CA ARG A 208 2.81 -10.46 -16.52
C ARG A 208 2.63 -9.07 -17.08
N LEU A 209 1.69 -8.92 -18.01
CA LEU A 209 1.31 -7.65 -18.60
C LEU A 209 0.15 -7.05 -17.80
N HIS A 210 0.18 -5.74 -17.51
CA HIS A 210 -0.97 -5.10 -16.87
C HIS A 210 -2.23 -5.35 -17.72
N GLY A 211 -3.32 -5.83 -17.11
CA GLY A 211 -4.52 -6.27 -17.84
C GLY A 211 -5.10 -5.23 -18.79
N LEU A 212 -5.04 -3.94 -18.43
CA LEU A 212 -5.42 -2.82 -19.29
C LEU A 212 -4.70 -2.72 -20.64
N LEU A 213 -3.55 -3.37 -20.81
CA LEU A 213 -2.87 -3.44 -22.11
C LEU A 213 -3.66 -4.25 -23.14
N ALA A 214 -4.64 -5.06 -22.70
CA ALA A 214 -5.59 -5.72 -23.58
C ALA A 214 -6.52 -4.72 -24.29
N HIS A 215 -6.80 -3.55 -23.71
CA HIS A 215 -7.75 -2.58 -24.27
C HIS A 215 -7.29 -2.07 -25.65
N PRO A 216 -8.17 -1.97 -26.66
CA PRO A 216 -7.80 -1.59 -28.03
C PRO A 216 -7.12 -0.22 -28.12
N ASP A 217 -7.59 0.77 -27.36
CA ASP A 217 -6.99 2.11 -27.29
C ASP A 217 -5.56 2.15 -26.72
N CYS A 218 -5.09 1.08 -26.06
CA CYS A 218 -3.68 0.95 -25.70
C CYS A 218 -2.87 0.64 -26.97
N PRO A 219 -1.86 1.45 -27.36
CA PRO A 219 -1.12 1.19 -28.58
C PRO A 219 -0.35 -0.12 -28.54
N ILE A 220 -0.33 -0.85 -29.65
CA ILE A 220 0.32 -2.17 -29.74
C ILE A 220 1.82 -2.14 -29.38
N TYR A 221 2.51 -1.03 -29.65
CA TYR A 221 3.92 -0.89 -29.27
C TYR A 221 4.13 -0.85 -27.75
N VAL A 222 3.17 -0.34 -26.97
CA VAL A 222 3.22 -0.36 -25.49
C VAL A 222 3.07 -1.80 -25.00
N VAL A 223 2.16 -2.55 -25.62
CA VAL A 223 1.92 -3.96 -25.30
C VAL A 223 3.17 -4.78 -25.60
N ARG A 224 3.72 -4.65 -26.82
CA ARG A 224 4.96 -5.31 -27.27
C ARG A 224 6.15 -5.00 -26.38
N PHE A 225 6.36 -3.74 -26.02
CA PHE A 225 7.43 -3.36 -25.10
C PHE A 225 7.34 -4.12 -23.77
N GLY A 226 6.13 -4.45 -23.31
CA GLY A 226 5.88 -5.18 -22.07
C GLY A 226 6.59 -6.52 -21.97
N TRP A 227 6.73 -7.29 -23.07
CA TRP A 227 7.53 -8.53 -23.09
C TRP A 227 8.92 -8.34 -23.67
N CYS A 228 9.08 -7.50 -24.70
CA CYS A 228 10.39 -7.26 -25.32
C CYS A 228 11.42 -6.72 -24.31
N TYR A 229 10.99 -5.91 -23.34
CA TYR A 229 11.83 -5.47 -22.23
C TYR A 229 12.48 -6.64 -21.47
N TRP A 230 11.68 -7.67 -21.13
CA TRP A 230 12.16 -8.84 -20.38
C TRP A 230 12.94 -9.81 -21.26
N LEU A 231 12.53 -10.00 -22.52
CA LEU A 231 13.24 -10.86 -23.47
C LEU A 231 14.63 -10.29 -23.78
N ALA A 232 14.73 -8.99 -24.08
CA ALA A 232 16.00 -8.32 -24.37
C ALA A 232 16.90 -8.20 -23.13
N GLY A 233 16.32 -8.10 -21.93
CA GLY A 233 17.05 -8.05 -20.67
C GLY A 233 17.46 -9.41 -20.10
N GLY A 234 16.85 -10.50 -20.56
CA GLY A 234 16.95 -11.81 -19.94
C GLY A 234 16.33 -11.86 -18.53
N ALA A 235 16.11 -13.08 -18.00
CA ALA A 235 15.48 -13.27 -16.68
C ALA A 235 16.27 -12.65 -15.51
N ALA A 236 17.58 -12.39 -15.69
CA ALA A 236 18.49 -11.85 -14.67
C ALA A 236 18.56 -10.31 -14.60
N GLY A 237 17.95 -9.60 -15.56
CA GLY A 237 17.91 -8.13 -15.58
C GLY A 237 19.22 -7.47 -16.02
N ARG A 238 19.42 -7.31 -17.34
CA ARG A 238 20.50 -6.50 -17.90
C ARG A 238 20.31 -5.00 -17.64
N PRO A 239 21.39 -4.20 -17.63
CA PRO A 239 21.30 -2.74 -17.57
C PRO A 239 20.50 -2.16 -18.75
N TRP A 240 19.79 -1.05 -18.52
CA TRP A 240 18.95 -0.40 -19.53
C TRP A 240 19.64 -0.13 -20.88
N PRO A 241 20.88 0.40 -20.94
CA PRO A 241 21.54 0.63 -22.23
C PRO A 241 21.75 -0.64 -23.06
N GLU A 242 21.89 -1.78 -22.39
CA GLU A 242 22.06 -3.06 -23.06
C GLU A 242 20.74 -3.61 -23.59
N ILE A 243 19.65 -3.44 -22.83
CA ILE A 243 18.29 -3.74 -23.28
C ILE A 243 17.98 -2.95 -24.56
N VAL A 244 18.25 -1.64 -24.56
CA VAL A 244 18.03 -0.77 -25.72
C VAL A 244 18.82 -1.25 -26.95
N ARG A 245 20.13 -1.52 -26.80
CA ARG A 245 20.95 -2.07 -27.89
C ARG A 245 20.43 -3.39 -28.45
N ASN A 246 19.93 -4.27 -27.58
CA ASN A 246 19.36 -5.55 -28.02
C ASN A 246 18.05 -5.35 -28.79
N LEU A 247 17.23 -4.38 -28.40
CA LEU A 247 16.03 -4.00 -29.15
C LEU A 247 16.40 -3.42 -30.52
N GLU A 248 17.35 -2.48 -30.58
CA GLU A 248 17.84 -1.88 -31.83
C GLU A 248 18.37 -2.94 -32.81
N ARG A 249 19.21 -3.87 -32.34
CA ARG A 249 19.73 -4.97 -33.17
C ARG A 249 18.64 -5.89 -33.74
N ALA A 250 17.50 -5.96 -33.05
CA ALA A 250 16.34 -6.74 -33.48
C ALA A 250 15.36 -5.95 -34.37
N GLY A 251 15.70 -4.72 -34.77
CA GLY A 251 14.83 -3.83 -35.55
C GLY A 251 13.66 -3.27 -34.75
N LEU A 252 13.86 -3.09 -33.44
CA LEU A 252 12.87 -2.56 -32.48
C LEU A 252 13.32 -1.21 -31.89
N GLU A 253 14.13 -0.43 -32.60
CA GLU A 253 14.78 0.80 -32.11
C GLU A 253 13.82 1.82 -31.44
N ASP A 254 12.62 1.99 -31.99
CA ASP A 254 11.64 2.97 -31.48
C ASP A 254 10.73 2.43 -30.36
N LEU A 255 10.79 1.13 -30.07
CA LEU A 255 9.82 0.49 -29.18
C LEU A 255 9.91 1.06 -27.75
N ALA A 256 11.13 1.27 -27.27
CA ALA A 256 11.41 1.81 -25.95
C ALA A 256 11.03 3.30 -25.83
N SER A 257 11.47 4.12 -26.78
CA SER A 257 11.25 5.58 -26.77
C SER A 257 9.77 5.93 -26.89
N ARG A 258 9.05 5.31 -27.84
CA ARG A 258 7.60 5.53 -28.03
C ARG A 258 6.80 5.06 -26.83
N THR A 259 7.16 3.93 -26.24
CA THR A 259 6.49 3.44 -25.03
C THR A 259 6.72 4.38 -23.85
N ALA A 260 7.95 4.83 -23.62
CA ALA A 260 8.27 5.78 -22.56
C ALA A 260 7.49 7.10 -22.71
N GLN A 261 7.42 7.64 -23.94
CA GLN A 261 6.65 8.85 -24.25
C GLN A 261 5.15 8.66 -23.98
N TRP A 262 4.56 7.55 -24.44
CA TRP A 262 3.14 7.29 -24.21
C TRP A 262 2.82 7.08 -22.73
N VAL A 263 3.67 6.32 -22.02
CA VAL A 263 3.47 6.02 -20.60
C VAL A 263 3.57 7.29 -19.74
N SER A 264 4.54 8.15 -20.00
CA SER A 264 4.71 9.40 -19.24
C SER A 264 3.57 10.38 -19.45
N THR A 265 3.00 10.43 -20.67
CA THR A 265 1.98 11.42 -21.04
C THR A 265 0.55 10.94 -20.85
N ARG A 266 0.24 9.66 -21.11
CA ARG A 266 -1.14 9.18 -21.24
C ARG A 266 -1.55 8.11 -20.23
N TRP A 267 -0.60 7.32 -19.69
CA TRP A 267 -0.95 6.13 -18.91
C TRP A 267 -1.83 6.40 -17.69
N THR A 268 -1.55 7.47 -16.95
CA THR A 268 -2.35 7.81 -15.76
C THR A 268 -3.81 8.14 -16.13
N ALA A 269 -4.02 8.95 -17.17
CA ALA A 269 -5.35 9.30 -17.65
C ALA A 269 -6.07 8.07 -18.23
N PHE A 270 -5.36 7.27 -19.03
CA PHE A 270 -5.84 6.02 -19.59
C PHE A 270 -6.35 5.07 -18.52
N ARG A 271 -5.55 4.82 -17.48
CA ARG A 271 -5.96 3.98 -16.35
C ARG A 271 -7.18 4.49 -15.62
N ARG A 272 -7.28 5.80 -15.39
CA ARG A 272 -8.47 6.37 -14.75
C ARG A 272 -9.74 6.15 -15.58
N ARG A 273 -9.62 6.24 -16.90
CA ARG A 273 -10.76 6.09 -17.82
C ARG A 273 -11.19 4.63 -18.02
N HIS A 274 -10.25 3.70 -18.14
CA HIS A 274 -10.53 2.35 -18.64
C HIS A 274 -10.43 1.23 -17.58
N HIS A 275 -9.98 1.51 -16.34
CA HIS A 275 -9.81 0.46 -15.33
C HIS A 275 -11.16 -0.13 -14.92
N PRO A 276 -11.35 -1.46 -14.97
CA PRO A 276 -12.65 -2.10 -14.68
C PRO A 276 -13.07 -2.07 -13.20
N LEU A 277 -12.28 -1.40 -12.34
CA LEU A 277 -12.54 -1.30 -10.90
C LEU A 277 -12.81 0.16 -10.47
N ASN A 278 -12.95 1.06 -11.44
CA ASN A 278 -13.35 2.44 -11.22
C ASN A 278 -14.87 2.60 -11.35
#